data_AF-A0A7Z9BW54-F1
#
_entry.id   AF-A0A7Z9BW54-F1
#
_cell.length_a   1.000
_cell.length_b   1.000
_cell.length_c   1.000
_cell.angle_alpha   90.00
_cell.angle_beta   90.00
_cell.angle_gamma   90.00
#
_symmetry.space_group_name_H-M   'P 1'
#
loop_
_entity.id
_entity.type
_entity.pdbx_description
1 polymer ?
#
loop_
_entity_poly.entity_id
_entity_poly.type
_entity_poly.pdbx_seq_one_letter_code
_entity_poly.pdbx_strand_id
1 'polypeptide(L)'
;MTIYLESETEVKLITLEEFLDWVPDGYGRYELHQGVIKEMQPTGTHEQVAGEIAAELTLEIRRLQLPYFIPRQCIIKPIDSDNSGYIPDVTIIDKNALENEPIWKKRSTITQGESLPLVVEVVSTNWQDDYLMKLSEYERLGIKEYWIIDYLGLAEKVTEKETND
;
A
#
# COMPACT_ATOMS: atom_id res chain seq x y z
N MET A 1 31.68 7.98 -24.87
CA MET A 1 30.52 7.13 -24.56
C MET A 1 29.31 8.04 -24.65
N THR A 2 28.63 8.01 -25.81
CA THR A 2 27.48 8.86 -26.09
C THR A 2 26.26 8.17 -25.50
N ILE A 3 25.65 8.80 -24.51
CA ILE A 3 24.38 8.35 -23.93
C ILE A 3 23.29 8.84 -24.87
N TYR A 4 22.61 7.90 -25.54
CA TYR A 4 21.40 8.22 -26.28
C TYR A 4 20.31 8.55 -25.26
N LEU A 5 19.73 9.75 -25.37
CA LEU A 5 18.45 10.05 -24.75
C LEU A 5 17.41 9.26 -25.55
N GLU A 6 16.99 8.12 -25.01
CA GLU A 6 15.84 7.40 -25.55
C GLU A 6 14.59 8.28 -25.42
N SER A 7 13.86 8.34 -26.52
CA SER A 7 12.61 9.06 -26.73
C SER A 7 11.58 8.79 -25.63
N GLU A 8 10.79 9.81 -25.29
CA GLU A 8 9.56 9.68 -24.48
C GLU A 8 8.76 8.46 -24.94
N THR A 9 8.80 7.42 -24.12
CA THR A 9 8.04 6.20 -24.34
C THR A 9 6.57 6.53 -24.11
N GLU A 10 5.74 6.31 -25.12
CA GLU A 10 4.29 6.37 -24.99
C GLU A 10 3.89 5.47 -23.82
N VAL A 11 3.46 6.07 -22.71
CA VAL A 11 3.13 5.34 -21.48
C VAL A 11 1.91 4.50 -21.77
N LYS A 12 2.13 3.20 -22.02
CA LYS A 12 1.04 2.26 -22.22
C LYS A 12 0.28 2.13 -20.90
N LEU A 13 -0.87 2.78 -20.84
CA LEU A 13 -1.80 2.62 -19.72
C LEU A 13 -2.39 1.22 -19.77
N ILE A 14 -2.36 0.52 -18.63
CA ILE A 14 -2.93 -0.82 -18.49
C ILE A 14 -4.02 -0.84 -17.43
N THR A 15 -4.92 -1.81 -17.55
CA THR A 15 -5.92 -2.11 -16.52
C THR A 15 -5.29 -2.86 -15.35
N LEU A 16 -6.01 -2.88 -14.23
CA LEU A 16 -5.65 -3.65 -13.04
C LEU A 16 -5.62 -5.15 -13.34
N GLU A 17 -6.51 -5.69 -14.15
CA GLU A 17 -6.45 -7.13 -14.51
C GLU A 17 -5.19 -7.44 -15.32
N GLU A 18 -4.86 -6.61 -16.32
CA GLU A 18 -3.61 -6.75 -17.08
C GLU A 18 -2.37 -6.65 -16.17
N PHE A 19 -2.40 -5.73 -15.21
CA PHE A 19 -1.34 -5.60 -14.20
C PHE A 19 -1.23 -6.86 -13.34
N LEU A 20 -2.33 -7.36 -12.78
CA LEU A 20 -2.36 -8.56 -11.94
C LEU A 20 -1.93 -9.83 -12.67
N ASP A 21 -2.17 -9.91 -13.98
CA ASP A 21 -1.68 -10.98 -14.85
C ASP A 21 -0.18 -10.85 -15.16
N TRP A 22 0.33 -9.61 -15.19
CA TRP A 22 1.74 -9.32 -15.44
C TRP A 22 2.63 -9.45 -14.19
N VAL A 23 2.13 -9.14 -12.98
CA VAL A 23 2.94 -9.06 -11.75
C VAL A 23 3.81 -10.32 -11.59
N PRO A 24 5.15 -10.17 -11.61
CA PRO A 24 6.05 -11.31 -11.49
C PRO A 24 5.91 -12.01 -10.14
N ASP A 25 5.60 -13.30 -10.14
CA ASP A 25 5.53 -14.07 -8.89
C ASP A 25 6.91 -14.17 -8.23
N GLY A 26 7.00 -13.74 -6.98
CA GLY A 26 8.20 -13.84 -6.15
C GLY A 26 9.29 -12.78 -6.38
N TYR A 27 9.15 -11.87 -7.36
CA TYR A 27 10.18 -10.89 -7.71
C TYR A 27 9.69 -9.45 -7.64
N GLY A 28 10.47 -8.58 -7.01
CA GLY A 28 10.19 -7.15 -6.93
C GLY A 28 8.97 -6.79 -6.08
N ARG A 29 8.65 -5.49 -6.08
CA ARG A 29 7.41 -4.90 -5.56
C ARG A 29 6.93 -3.92 -6.61
N TYR A 30 5.66 -4.03 -7.01
CA TYR A 30 5.10 -3.19 -8.05
C TYR A 30 3.74 -2.67 -7.64
N GLU A 31 3.48 -1.42 -7.96
CA GLU A 31 2.18 -0.78 -7.82
C GLU A 31 1.66 -0.35 -9.20
N LEU A 32 0.35 -0.19 -9.30
CA LEU A 32 -0.30 0.41 -10.45
C LEU A 32 -0.88 1.76 -10.05
N HIS A 33 -0.46 2.80 -10.77
CA HIS A 33 -0.87 4.19 -10.52
C HIS A 33 -1.53 4.73 -11.79
N GLN A 34 -2.86 4.77 -11.82
CA GLN A 34 -3.64 5.29 -12.96
C GLN A 34 -3.22 4.67 -14.31
N GLY A 35 -2.95 3.37 -14.32
CA GLY A 35 -2.54 2.58 -15.47
C GLY A 35 -1.03 2.54 -15.71
N VAL A 36 -0.23 3.19 -14.87
CA VAL A 36 1.23 3.17 -14.95
C VAL A 36 1.81 2.23 -13.91
N ILE A 37 2.59 1.24 -14.36
CA ILE A 37 3.34 0.36 -13.46
C ILE A 37 4.48 1.16 -12.83
N LYS A 38 4.57 1.13 -11.50
CA LYS A 38 5.70 1.66 -10.73
C LYS A 38 6.41 0.51 -10.02
N GLU A 39 7.71 0.37 -10.24
CA GLU A 39 8.57 -0.50 -9.43
C GLU A 39 8.92 0.21 -8.13
N MET A 40 8.75 -0.50 -7.01
CA MET A 40 9.00 0.00 -5.67
C MET A 40 10.32 -0.58 -5.16
N GLN A 41 11.30 0.30 -4.92
CA GLN A 41 12.60 -0.07 -4.36
C GLN A 41 12.88 0.74 -3.08
N PRO A 42 12.33 0.31 -1.93
CA PRO A 42 12.54 1.00 -0.65
C PRO A 42 14.00 0.90 -0.21
N THR A 43 14.41 1.84 0.66
CA THR A 43 15.73 1.80 1.29
C THR A 43 15.79 0.72 2.36
N GLY A 44 16.99 0.25 2.71
CA GLY A 44 17.16 -0.74 3.77
C GLY A 44 16.62 -0.28 5.14
N THR A 45 16.73 1.02 5.45
CA THR A 45 16.18 1.59 6.70
C THR A 45 14.65 1.59 6.69
N HIS A 46 14.04 1.94 5.56
CA HIS A 46 12.60 1.91 5.40
C HIS A 46 12.06 0.46 5.56
N GLU A 47 12.73 -0.51 4.92
CA GLU A 47 12.42 -1.94 5.11
C GLU A 47 12.62 -2.42 6.55
N GLN A 48 13.65 -1.93 7.25
CA GLN A 48 13.88 -2.28 8.65
C GLN A 48 12.71 -1.81 9.53
N VAL A 49 12.27 -0.56 9.36
CA VAL A 49 11.15 0.01 10.13
C VAL A 49 9.87 -0.78 9.87
N ALA A 50 9.52 -1.02 8.60
CA ALA A 50 8.35 -1.83 8.25
C ALA A 50 8.42 -3.24 8.83
N GLY A 51 9.60 -3.88 8.78
CA GLY A 51 9.84 -5.20 9.34
C GLY A 51 9.68 -5.27 10.86
N GLU A 52 10.20 -4.29 11.59
CA GLU A 52 10.05 -4.20 13.05
C GLU A 52 8.58 -4.00 13.44
N ILE A 53 7.85 -3.12 12.76
CA ILE A 53 6.41 -2.92 12.96
C ILE A 53 5.63 -4.22 12.72
N ALA A 54 5.90 -4.89 11.61
CA ALA A 54 5.26 -6.17 11.28
C ALA A 54 5.55 -7.26 12.32
N ALA A 55 6.76 -7.28 12.89
CA ALA A 55 7.13 -8.23 13.93
C ALA A 55 6.34 -7.99 15.22
N GLU A 56 6.29 -6.76 15.71
CA GLU A 56 5.53 -6.40 16.93
C GLU A 56 4.02 -6.65 16.76
N LEU A 57 3.45 -6.24 15.63
CA LEU A 57 2.04 -6.50 15.33
C LEU A 57 1.76 -8.01 15.24
N THR A 58 2.67 -8.79 14.67
CA THR A 58 2.55 -10.25 14.64
C THR A 58 2.53 -10.82 16.06
N LEU A 59 3.42 -10.38 16.95
CA LEU A 59 3.45 -10.84 18.34
C LEU A 59 2.11 -10.54 19.03
N GLU A 60 1.57 -9.33 18.85
CA GLU A 60 0.29 -8.93 19.45
C GLU A 60 -0.90 -9.69 18.87
N ILE A 61 -0.97 -9.91 17.55
CA ILE A 61 -1.98 -10.76 16.91
C ILE A 61 -1.97 -12.16 17.55
N ARG A 62 -0.79 -12.75 17.78
CA ARG A 62 -0.67 -14.07 18.40
C ARG A 62 -1.03 -14.07 19.88
N ARG A 63 -0.57 -13.06 20.62
CA ARG A 63 -0.85 -12.90 22.05
C ARG A 63 -2.35 -12.77 22.31
N LEU A 64 -3.04 -12.00 21.48
CA LEU A 64 -4.49 -11.75 21.56
C LEU A 64 -5.33 -12.84 20.87
N GLN A 65 -4.71 -13.81 20.20
CA GLN A 65 -5.38 -14.87 19.44
C GLN A 65 -6.37 -14.33 18.40
N LEU A 66 -6.03 -13.17 17.79
CA LEU A 66 -6.87 -12.57 16.76
C LEU A 66 -6.82 -13.44 15.49
N PRO A 67 -7.92 -13.54 14.73
CA PRO A 67 -7.97 -14.28 13.48
C PRO A 67 -7.24 -13.55 12.33
N TYR A 68 -6.21 -12.78 12.66
CA TYR A 68 -5.52 -11.91 11.73
C TYR A 68 -4.20 -12.51 11.25
N PHE A 69 -3.67 -11.98 10.16
CA PHE A 69 -2.31 -12.25 9.68
C PHE A 69 -1.77 -11.08 8.87
N ILE A 70 -0.46 -11.06 8.68
CA ILE A 70 0.25 -10.10 7.84
C ILE A 70 0.79 -10.89 6.64
N PRO A 71 0.32 -10.62 5.40
CA PRO A 71 0.90 -11.21 4.20
C PRO A 71 2.27 -10.61 3.92
N ARG A 72 3.10 -11.32 3.16
CA ARG A 72 4.38 -10.76 2.69
C ARG A 72 4.18 -9.58 1.74
N GLN A 73 3.20 -9.68 0.86
CA GLN A 73 2.78 -8.63 -0.08
C GLN A 73 1.27 -8.79 -0.31
N CYS A 74 0.56 -7.67 -0.40
CA CYS A 74 -0.85 -7.63 -0.72
C CYS A 74 -1.16 -6.36 -1.49
N ILE A 75 -1.83 -6.50 -2.63
CA ILE A 75 -2.33 -5.36 -3.41
C ILE A 75 -3.69 -4.96 -2.84
N ILE A 76 -3.88 -3.67 -2.59
CA ILE A 76 -5.18 -3.09 -2.25
C ILE A 76 -5.72 -2.43 -3.50
N LYS A 77 -6.91 -2.86 -3.92
CA LYS A 77 -7.67 -2.26 -5.02
C LYS A 77 -8.57 -1.13 -4.47
N PRO A 78 -8.46 0.11 -4.97
CA PRO A 78 -9.42 1.17 -4.64
C PRO A 78 -10.82 0.93 -5.23
N ILE A 79 -11.87 1.44 -4.57
CA ILE A 79 -13.29 1.15 -4.93
C ILE A 79 -13.59 1.46 -6.41
N ASP A 80 -13.25 2.66 -6.86
CA ASP A 80 -13.64 3.19 -8.17
C ASP A 80 -12.48 3.22 -9.17
N SER A 81 -11.50 2.33 -9.00
CA SER A 81 -10.36 2.24 -9.90
C SER A 81 -10.26 0.86 -10.54
N ASP A 82 -10.23 0.85 -11.87
CA ASP A 82 -9.89 -0.29 -12.71
C ASP A 82 -8.45 -0.25 -13.21
N ASN A 83 -7.66 0.73 -12.75
CA ASN A 83 -6.32 1.02 -13.23
C ASN A 83 -5.36 1.43 -12.10
N SER A 84 -5.68 1.14 -10.85
CA SER A 84 -4.79 1.39 -9.70
C SER A 84 -4.81 0.24 -8.71
N GLY A 85 -3.68 0.04 -8.04
CA GLY A 85 -3.48 -0.99 -7.05
C GLY A 85 -2.19 -0.72 -6.27
N TYR A 86 -2.32 -0.63 -4.95
CA TYR A 86 -1.24 -0.19 -4.07
C TYR A 86 -0.76 -1.32 -3.17
N ILE A 87 0.51 -1.34 -2.80
CA ILE A 87 1.10 -2.31 -1.87
C ILE A 87 1.60 -1.52 -0.66
N PRO A 88 0.84 -1.49 0.44
CA PRO A 88 1.31 -0.86 1.67
C PRO A 88 2.50 -1.61 2.26
N ASP A 89 3.24 -0.92 3.12
CA ASP A 89 4.41 -1.48 3.80
C ASP A 89 4.06 -2.57 4.81
N VAL A 90 2.97 -2.40 5.56
CA VAL A 90 2.40 -3.45 6.41
C VAL A 90 0.89 -3.47 6.25
N THR A 91 0.32 -4.66 6.11
CA THR A 91 -1.14 -4.85 6.04
C THR A 91 -1.54 -5.95 7.01
N ILE A 92 -2.52 -5.70 7.87
CA ILE A 92 -3.19 -6.73 8.66
C ILE A 92 -4.46 -7.12 7.90
N ILE A 93 -4.68 -8.43 7.72
CA ILE A 93 -5.87 -8.99 7.08
C ILE A 93 -6.65 -9.86 8.07
N ASP A 94 -7.97 -9.70 8.12
CA ASP A 94 -8.87 -10.61 8.82
C ASP A 94 -9.13 -11.88 8.00
N LYS A 95 -8.72 -13.04 8.52
CA LYS A 95 -8.92 -14.33 7.83
C LYS A 95 -10.40 -14.64 7.61
N ASN A 96 -11.27 -14.19 8.50
CA ASN A 96 -12.69 -14.46 8.40
C ASN A 96 -13.33 -13.65 7.25
N ALA A 97 -12.77 -12.48 6.93
CA ALA A 97 -13.27 -11.64 5.83
C ALA A 97 -12.83 -12.15 4.45
N LEU A 98 -11.79 -12.98 4.37
CA LEU A 98 -11.25 -13.50 3.10
C LEU A 98 -12.24 -14.29 2.25
N GLU A 99 -13.31 -14.84 2.85
CA GLU A 99 -14.35 -15.53 2.08
C GLU A 99 -15.15 -14.58 1.19
N ASN A 100 -15.21 -13.29 1.55
CA ASN A 100 -15.88 -12.24 0.80
C ASN A 100 -14.97 -11.61 -0.27
N GLU A 101 -13.67 -11.93 -0.25
CA GLU A 101 -12.71 -11.41 -1.23
C GLU A 101 -12.72 -12.23 -2.53
N PRO A 102 -13.19 -11.66 -3.66
CA PRO A 102 -13.48 -12.43 -4.87
C PRO A 102 -12.23 -13.01 -5.54
N ILE A 103 -11.07 -12.37 -5.36
CA ILE A 103 -9.83 -12.72 -6.06
C ILE A 103 -8.70 -13.20 -5.16
N TRP A 104 -8.86 -13.18 -3.82
CA TRP A 104 -7.81 -13.52 -2.86
C TRP A 104 -7.13 -14.88 -3.12
N LYS A 105 -7.91 -15.90 -3.49
CA LYS A 105 -7.38 -17.24 -3.78
C LYS A 105 -6.55 -17.31 -5.07
N LYS A 106 -6.77 -16.39 -6.01
CA LYS A 106 -6.06 -16.30 -7.30
C LYS A 106 -4.86 -15.35 -7.21
N ARG A 107 -5.04 -14.22 -6.53
CA ARG A 107 -4.10 -13.11 -6.40
C ARG A 107 -4.13 -12.59 -4.97
N SER A 108 -2.97 -12.29 -4.37
CA SER A 108 -2.88 -11.63 -3.05
C SER A 108 -3.38 -10.18 -3.17
N THR A 109 -4.69 -10.03 -3.28
CA THR A 109 -5.36 -8.77 -3.59
C THR A 109 -6.64 -8.66 -2.79
N ILE A 110 -6.81 -7.50 -2.15
CA ILE A 110 -7.95 -7.15 -1.32
C ILE A 110 -8.74 -6.02 -1.99
N THR A 111 -10.06 -6.15 -1.93
CA THR A 111 -11.02 -5.27 -2.61
C THR A 111 -12.03 -4.64 -1.65
N GLN A 112 -12.04 -5.04 -0.38
CA GLN A 112 -12.94 -4.52 0.64
C GLN A 112 -12.16 -4.03 1.86
N GLY A 113 -12.46 -2.82 2.33
CA GLY A 113 -11.81 -2.25 3.52
C GLY A 113 -12.12 -3.03 4.80
N GLU A 114 -13.28 -3.72 4.87
CA GLU A 114 -13.62 -4.56 6.02
C GLU A 114 -12.64 -5.74 6.23
N SER A 115 -11.97 -6.19 5.17
CA SER A 115 -10.93 -7.22 5.23
C SER A 115 -9.63 -6.72 5.86
N LEU A 116 -9.50 -5.42 6.07
CA LEU A 116 -8.27 -4.75 6.46
C LEU A 116 -8.41 -4.07 7.82
N PRO A 117 -8.18 -4.79 8.94
CA PRO A 117 -8.14 -4.19 10.27
C PRO A 117 -7.15 -3.02 10.40
N LEU A 118 -5.99 -3.09 9.73
CA LEU A 118 -4.95 -2.06 9.78
C LEU A 118 -4.12 -2.05 8.49
N VAL A 119 -3.82 -0.86 8.00
CA VAL A 119 -2.79 -0.61 6.97
C VAL A 119 -1.73 0.35 7.53
N VAL A 120 -0.46 0.07 7.28
CA VAL A 120 0.65 0.94 7.70
C VAL A 120 1.48 1.32 6.50
N GLU A 121 1.81 2.60 6.45
CA GLU A 121 2.66 3.23 5.45
C GLU A 121 3.88 3.86 6.15
N VAL A 122 5.08 3.49 5.74
CA VAL A 122 6.33 4.03 6.26
C VAL A 122 6.86 5.06 5.26
N VAL A 123 7.27 6.23 5.75
CA VAL A 123 7.60 7.37 4.89
C VAL A 123 9.03 7.87 5.13
N SER A 124 9.75 8.25 4.06
CA SER A 124 11.19 8.56 4.12
C SER A 124 11.69 9.79 3.34
N THR A 125 10.92 10.37 2.41
CA THR A 125 11.28 11.59 1.61
C THR A 125 10.02 12.28 1.07
N ASN A 126 10.01 13.60 0.77
CA ASN A 126 8.86 14.39 0.21
C ASN A 126 7.70 13.60 -0.42
N TRP A 127 6.89 13.00 0.46
CA TRP A 127 5.97 11.91 0.17
C TRP A 127 4.51 12.38 0.20
N GLN A 128 4.29 13.67 0.49
CA GLN A 128 2.98 14.20 0.82
C GLN A 128 1.94 13.90 -0.26
N ASP A 129 2.21 14.19 -1.53
CA ASP A 129 1.18 14.04 -2.57
C ASP A 129 0.81 12.57 -2.85
N ASP A 130 1.79 11.67 -2.91
CA ASP A 130 1.53 10.25 -3.25
C ASP A 130 0.80 9.53 -2.11
N TYR A 131 1.15 9.80 -0.86
CA TYR A 131 0.48 9.16 0.29
C TYR A 131 -0.86 9.81 0.62
N LEU A 132 -1.04 11.12 0.47
CA LEU A 132 -2.35 11.76 0.67
C LEU A 132 -3.39 11.21 -0.32
N MET A 133 -2.98 10.97 -1.57
CA MET A 133 -3.82 10.31 -2.55
C MET A 133 -4.20 8.89 -2.11
N LYS A 134 -3.21 8.03 -1.78
CA LYS A 134 -3.46 6.66 -1.29
C LYS A 134 -4.34 6.66 -0.05
N LEU A 135 -4.13 7.61 0.85
CA LEU A 135 -4.90 7.76 2.08
C LEU A 135 -6.37 8.02 1.80
N SER A 136 -6.67 8.93 0.87
CA SER A 136 -8.05 9.18 0.47
C SER A 136 -8.71 7.93 -0.12
N GLU A 137 -7.96 7.11 -0.86
CA GLU A 137 -8.46 5.86 -1.42
C GLU A 137 -8.68 4.81 -0.33
N TYR A 138 -7.82 4.74 0.69
CA TYR A 138 -7.98 3.85 1.84
C TYR A 138 -9.18 4.21 2.72
N GLU A 139 -9.38 5.50 2.95
CA GLU A 139 -10.55 6.03 3.66
C GLU A 139 -11.84 5.73 2.88
N ARG A 140 -11.84 5.99 1.56
CA ARG A 140 -12.97 5.66 0.69
C ARG A 140 -13.27 4.16 0.68
N LEU A 141 -12.23 3.31 0.71
CA LEU A 141 -12.36 1.87 0.76
C LEU A 141 -12.98 1.37 2.09
N GLY A 142 -13.03 2.21 3.12
CA GLY A 142 -13.61 1.88 4.42
C GLY A 142 -12.65 1.12 5.33
N ILE A 143 -11.34 1.29 5.16
CA ILE A 143 -10.33 0.72 6.05
C ILE A 143 -10.47 1.38 7.43
N LYS A 144 -10.57 0.55 8.49
CA LYS A 144 -10.92 1.03 9.84
C LYS A 144 -9.80 1.80 10.52
N GLU A 145 -8.56 1.38 10.28
CA GLU A 145 -7.39 1.98 10.90
C GLU A 145 -6.25 2.03 9.88
N TYR A 146 -5.55 3.16 9.84
CA TYR A 146 -4.37 3.33 9.02
C TYR A 146 -3.33 4.15 9.77
N TRP A 147 -2.05 3.81 9.65
CA TRP A 147 -0.96 4.53 10.28
C TRP A 147 0.03 5.03 9.23
N ILE A 148 0.49 6.27 9.40
CA ILE A 148 1.60 6.84 8.65
C ILE A 148 2.77 6.99 9.63
N ILE A 149 3.86 6.27 9.38
CA ILE A 149 5.03 6.22 10.24
C ILE A 149 6.17 7.00 9.60
N ASP A 150 6.33 8.23 10.07
CA ASP A 150 7.47 9.07 9.73
C ASP A 150 8.61 8.89 10.73
N TYR A 151 9.54 8.00 10.39
CA TYR A 151 10.68 7.68 11.23
C TYR A 151 11.82 8.71 11.14
N LEU A 152 11.77 9.63 10.19
CA LEU A 152 12.74 10.71 10.04
C LEU A 152 12.26 12.03 10.66
N GLY A 153 10.97 12.13 11.02
CA GLY A 153 10.37 13.34 11.57
C GLY A 153 10.32 14.48 10.56
N LEU A 154 10.14 14.17 9.28
CA LEU A 154 10.07 15.12 8.16
C LEU A 154 8.69 15.79 8.01
N ALA A 155 7.67 15.32 8.72
CA ALA A 155 6.34 15.91 8.71
C ALA A 155 6.39 17.36 9.22
N GLU A 156 6.17 18.31 8.32
CA GLU A 156 5.93 19.69 8.71
C GLU A 156 4.64 19.78 9.52
N LYS A 157 4.70 20.53 10.63
CA LYS A 157 3.58 20.73 11.55
C LYS A 157 2.48 21.52 10.83
N VAL A 158 1.46 20.84 10.31
CA VAL A 158 0.24 21.51 9.84
C VAL A 158 -0.48 22.03 11.09
N THR A 159 -0.32 23.32 11.36
CA THR A 159 -1.09 24.00 12.40
C THR A 159 -2.45 24.30 11.81
N GLU A 160 -3.50 23.66 12.33
CA GLU A 160 -4.86 24.15 12.14
C GLU A 160 -4.89 25.61 12.59
N LYS A 161 -5.22 26.52 11.67
CA LYS A 161 -5.65 27.85 12.07
C LYS A 161 -6.96 27.65 12.82
N GLU A 162 -6.93 27.85 14.13
CA GLU A 162 -8.12 28.12 14.92
C GLU A 162 -8.97 29.12 14.14
N THR A 163 -10.15 28.68 13.70
CA THR A 163 -11.20 29.58 13.27
C THR A 163 -11.62 30.35 14.51
N ASN A 164 -11.13 31.59 14.63
CA ASN A 164 -11.68 32.53 15.60
C ASN A 164 -13.16 32.74 15.28
N ASP A 165 -13.98 32.54 16.32
CA ASP A 165 -15.40 32.89 16.41
C ASP A 165 -15.71 34.32 15.91
#